data_AF-A3ILL0-F1
#
_entry.id   AF-A3ILL0-F1
#
_cell.length_a   1.000
_cell.length_b   1.000
_cell.length_c   1.000
_cell.angle_alpha   90.00
_cell.angle_beta   90.00
_cell.angle_gamma   90.00
#
_symmetry.space_group_name_H-M   'P 1'
#
loop_
_entity.id
_entity.type
_entity.pdbx_description
1 polymer ?
#
loop_
_entity_poly.entity_id
_entity_poly.type
_entity_poly.pdbx_seq_one_letter_code
_entity_poly.pdbx_strand_id
1 'polypeptide(L)'
;MAEITKEELLARYAAGERDFSGLDFSGIIFGRCVLNSCNFRGANFSGANFSNWTHIMYCDFRDTIFRGANLSYCSFSGSNFSGADMREVDFTNGEGIGVIFENTNLRGIKGSFVTEGTLYIRNCIGEKGEIINRFGKYIVIKELENRYVDEWNGIPMDQIRPVGLNNTKLSNVNIDDDIISF
;
A
#
# COMPACT_ATOMS: atom_id res chain seq x y z
N MET A 1 -18.42 -15.61 -10.68
CA MET A 1 -18.45 -14.13 -10.75
C MET A 1 -18.24 -13.76 -12.20
N ALA A 2 -18.74 -12.61 -12.67
CA ALA A 2 -18.48 -12.18 -14.04
C ALA A 2 -17.01 -11.78 -14.16
N GLU A 3 -16.28 -12.51 -14.99
CA GLU A 3 -14.90 -12.20 -15.34
C GLU A 3 -14.92 -10.99 -16.28
N ILE A 4 -14.29 -9.88 -15.88
CA ILE A 4 -14.19 -8.65 -16.67
C ILE A 4 -12.81 -8.60 -17.31
N THR A 5 -12.70 -8.20 -18.58
CA THR A 5 -11.38 -8.04 -19.20
C THR A 5 -10.76 -6.68 -18.84
N LYS A 6 -9.46 -6.52 -19.07
CA LYS A 6 -8.79 -5.21 -18.94
C LYS A 6 -9.45 -4.16 -19.85
N GLU A 7 -9.80 -4.54 -21.07
CA GLU A 7 -10.39 -3.64 -22.06
C GLU A 7 -11.75 -3.15 -21.60
N GLU A 8 -12.58 -4.04 -21.06
CA GLU A 8 -13.89 -3.70 -20.53
C GLU A 8 -13.78 -2.77 -19.31
N LEU A 9 -12.85 -3.05 -18.39
CA LEU A 9 -12.58 -2.15 -17.27
C LEU A 9 -12.20 -0.75 -17.75
N LEU A 10 -11.29 -0.67 -18.72
CA LEU A 10 -10.80 0.62 -19.24
C LEU A 10 -11.90 1.36 -20.02
N ALA A 11 -12.76 0.65 -20.75
CA ALA A 11 -13.90 1.24 -21.43
C ALA A 11 -14.90 1.84 -20.44
N ARG A 12 -15.26 1.09 -19.39
CA ARG A 12 -16.14 1.57 -18.31
C ARG A 12 -15.54 2.76 -17.56
N TYR A 13 -14.25 2.70 -17.24
CA TYR A 13 -13.52 3.82 -16.64
C TYR A 13 -13.55 5.08 -17.54
N ALA A 14 -13.32 4.90 -18.85
CA ALA A 14 -13.37 6.00 -19.82
C ALA A 14 -14.79 6.58 -19.97
N ALA A 15 -15.82 5.77 -19.79
CA ALA A 15 -17.22 6.21 -19.74
C ALA A 15 -17.61 6.95 -18.44
N GLY A 16 -16.68 7.07 -17.48
CA GLY A 16 -16.88 7.78 -16.23
C GLY A 16 -17.24 6.88 -15.05
N GLU A 17 -17.33 5.57 -15.25
CA GLU A 17 -17.58 4.65 -14.16
C GLU A 17 -16.38 4.56 -13.20
N ARG A 18 -16.66 4.52 -11.90
CA ARG A 18 -15.64 4.42 -10.84
C ARG A 18 -15.93 3.33 -9.83
N ASP A 19 -17.07 2.66 -9.91
CA ASP A 19 -17.40 1.55 -9.02
C ASP A 19 -17.13 0.22 -9.70
N PHE A 20 -16.13 -0.47 -9.18
CA PHE A 20 -15.67 -1.77 -9.62
C PHE A 20 -15.58 -2.74 -8.44
N SER A 21 -16.34 -2.46 -7.38
CA SER A 21 -16.35 -3.24 -6.15
C SER A 21 -16.83 -4.67 -6.38
N GLY A 22 -16.21 -5.62 -5.69
CA GLY A 22 -16.55 -7.04 -5.75
C GLY A 22 -16.29 -7.75 -7.08
N LEU A 23 -15.72 -7.08 -8.09
CA LEU A 23 -15.41 -7.68 -9.38
C LEU A 23 -14.19 -8.62 -9.29
N ASP A 24 -14.14 -9.58 -10.20
CA ASP A 24 -13.03 -10.52 -10.32
C ASP A 24 -12.06 -10.05 -11.41
N PHE A 25 -10.85 -9.70 -10.99
CA PHE A 25 -9.72 -9.28 -11.80
C PHE A 25 -8.54 -10.25 -11.70
N SER A 26 -8.76 -11.45 -11.17
CA SER A 26 -7.69 -12.41 -10.94
C SER A 26 -6.97 -12.77 -12.25
N GLY A 27 -5.64 -12.81 -12.19
CA GLY A 27 -4.77 -13.12 -13.33
C GLY A 27 -4.69 -12.05 -14.44
N ILE A 28 -5.42 -10.94 -14.36
CA ILE A 28 -5.39 -9.91 -15.41
C ILE A 28 -4.04 -9.19 -15.45
N ILE A 29 -3.57 -8.90 -16.67
CA ILE A 29 -2.36 -8.12 -16.93
C ILE A 29 -2.73 -6.65 -17.15
N PHE A 30 -2.58 -5.84 -16.11
CA PHE A 30 -2.90 -4.42 -16.09
C PHE A 30 -1.84 -3.51 -16.69
N GLY A 31 -0.56 -3.88 -16.75
CA GLY A 31 0.57 -2.99 -17.08
C GLY A 31 0.28 -1.77 -17.98
N ARG A 32 0.77 -0.60 -17.57
CA ARG A 32 0.56 0.73 -18.19
C ARG A 32 -0.89 1.25 -18.12
N CYS A 33 -1.58 1.04 -17.00
CA CYS A 33 -2.92 1.60 -16.78
C CYS A 33 -2.92 2.86 -15.89
N VAL A 34 -3.98 3.65 -16.05
CA VAL A 34 -4.34 4.74 -15.14
C VAL A 34 -5.78 4.52 -14.68
N LEU A 35 -5.97 4.26 -13.39
CA LEU A 35 -7.29 3.95 -12.79
C LEU A 35 -7.46 4.76 -11.51
N ASN A 36 -7.55 6.08 -11.61
CA ASN A 36 -7.58 6.94 -10.43
C ASN A 36 -8.98 7.04 -9.81
N SER A 37 -9.06 7.23 -8.49
CA SER A 37 -10.30 7.48 -7.76
C SER A 37 -11.36 6.39 -7.95
N CYS A 38 -10.93 5.15 -8.11
CA CYS A 38 -11.82 4.00 -8.29
C CYS A 38 -12.12 3.32 -6.94
N ASN A 39 -13.35 2.83 -6.82
CA ASN A 39 -13.77 1.91 -5.76
C ASN A 39 -13.56 0.47 -6.24
N PHE A 40 -12.59 -0.22 -5.65
CA PHE A 40 -12.31 -1.64 -5.87
C PHE A 40 -12.61 -2.48 -4.63
N ARG A 41 -13.38 -1.96 -3.67
CA ARG A 41 -13.65 -2.63 -2.40
C ARG A 41 -14.12 -4.07 -2.61
N GLY A 42 -13.51 -5.03 -1.91
CA GLY A 42 -13.87 -6.45 -2.01
C GLY A 42 -13.52 -7.14 -3.34
N ALA A 43 -12.87 -6.46 -4.28
CA ALA A 43 -12.49 -7.05 -5.57
C ALA A 43 -11.35 -8.09 -5.41
N ASN A 44 -11.30 -9.04 -6.35
CA ASN A 44 -10.28 -10.07 -6.40
C ASN A 44 -9.22 -9.74 -7.44
N PHE A 45 -7.99 -9.47 -7.01
CA PHE A 45 -6.79 -9.26 -7.83
C PHE A 45 -5.77 -10.38 -7.66
N SER A 46 -6.18 -11.59 -7.23
CA SER A 46 -5.26 -12.71 -7.03
C SER A 46 -4.47 -13.00 -8.30
N GLY A 47 -3.14 -13.02 -8.20
CA GLY A 47 -2.24 -13.24 -9.33
C GLY A 47 -2.27 -12.18 -10.43
N ALA A 48 -2.97 -11.06 -10.24
CA ALA A 48 -3.00 -9.98 -11.21
C ALA A 48 -1.61 -9.35 -11.38
N ASN A 49 -1.31 -8.88 -12.59
CA ASN A 49 -0.03 -8.30 -12.93
C ASN A 49 -0.15 -6.82 -13.31
N PHE A 50 0.22 -5.94 -12.39
CA PHE A 50 0.25 -4.49 -12.58
C PHE A 50 1.61 -3.96 -13.02
N SER A 51 2.64 -4.82 -13.09
CA SER A 51 3.99 -4.42 -13.49
C SER A 51 3.99 -3.60 -14.79
N ASN A 52 4.95 -2.68 -14.90
CA ASN A 52 5.11 -1.67 -15.95
C ASN A 52 4.36 -0.35 -15.71
N TRP A 53 4.77 0.41 -14.67
CA TRP A 53 4.43 1.84 -14.49
C TRP A 53 2.93 2.14 -14.48
N THR A 54 2.18 1.31 -13.77
CA THR A 54 0.75 1.52 -13.56
C THR A 54 0.54 2.56 -12.46
N HIS A 55 -0.31 3.55 -12.73
CA HIS A 55 -0.63 4.65 -11.80
C HIS A 55 -2.06 4.51 -11.30
N ILE A 56 -2.21 4.19 -10.02
CA ILE A 56 -3.51 3.95 -9.40
C ILE A 56 -3.57 4.78 -8.12
N MET A 57 -4.06 6.00 -8.24
CA MET A 57 -4.06 6.94 -7.13
C MET A 57 -5.45 7.09 -6.53
N TYR A 58 -5.51 7.36 -5.22
CA TYR A 58 -6.72 7.68 -4.47
C TYR A 58 -7.82 6.61 -4.57
N CYS A 59 -7.43 5.34 -4.66
CA CYS A 59 -8.38 4.24 -4.81
C CYS A 59 -8.74 3.59 -3.48
N ASP A 60 -9.96 3.06 -3.42
CA ASP A 60 -10.43 2.24 -2.30
C ASP A 60 -10.22 0.76 -2.62
N PHE A 61 -9.21 0.16 -1.98
CA PHE A 61 -8.87 -1.26 -2.06
C PHE A 61 -9.23 -2.01 -0.78
N ARG A 62 -10.15 -1.49 0.03
CA ARG A 62 -10.51 -2.15 1.28
C ARG A 62 -11.07 -3.55 1.04
N ASP A 63 -10.69 -4.49 1.89
CA ASP A 63 -11.15 -5.89 1.86
C ASP A 63 -10.88 -6.63 0.53
N THR A 64 -9.92 -6.15 -0.27
CA THR A 64 -9.52 -6.79 -1.53
C THR A 64 -8.63 -8.01 -1.33
N ILE A 65 -8.54 -8.85 -2.36
CA ILE A 65 -7.64 -10.01 -2.38
C ILE A 65 -6.56 -9.78 -3.42
N PHE A 66 -5.31 -9.57 -2.99
CA PHE A 66 -4.15 -9.35 -3.86
C PHE A 66 -3.14 -10.52 -3.84
N ARG A 67 -3.55 -11.71 -3.37
CA ARG A 67 -2.63 -12.84 -3.16
C ARG A 67 -1.76 -13.12 -4.39
N GLY A 68 -0.45 -13.07 -4.20
CA GLY A 68 0.54 -13.32 -5.26
C GLY A 68 0.52 -12.32 -6.43
N ALA A 69 -0.16 -11.18 -6.29
CA ALA A 69 -0.18 -10.16 -7.33
C ALA A 69 1.19 -9.49 -7.49
N ASN A 70 1.50 -9.09 -8.73
CA ASN A 70 2.71 -8.32 -9.02
C ASN A 70 2.36 -6.83 -9.11
N LEU A 71 2.77 -6.06 -8.10
CA LEU A 71 2.60 -4.61 -8.00
C LEU A 71 3.93 -3.86 -8.18
N SER A 72 4.91 -4.49 -8.82
CA SER A 72 6.21 -3.88 -9.06
C SER A 72 6.11 -2.64 -9.95
N TYR A 73 6.93 -1.63 -9.68
CA TYR A 73 6.97 -0.37 -10.43
C TYR A 73 5.59 0.35 -10.54
N CYS A 74 4.74 0.21 -9.53
CA CYS A 74 3.41 0.83 -9.50
C CYS A 74 3.35 1.97 -8.48
N SER A 75 2.53 2.97 -8.76
CA SER A 75 2.25 4.07 -7.81
C SER A 75 0.85 3.94 -7.23
N PHE A 76 0.74 3.95 -5.90
CA PHE A 76 -0.53 3.81 -5.16
C PHE A 76 -0.89 5.00 -4.27
N SER A 77 -0.34 6.18 -4.55
CA SER A 77 -0.51 7.36 -3.69
C SER A 77 -1.97 7.62 -3.29
N GLY A 78 -2.19 7.84 -1.99
CA GLY A 78 -3.49 8.11 -1.39
C GLY A 78 -4.47 6.94 -1.38
N SER A 79 -4.05 5.72 -1.74
CA SER A 79 -4.94 4.55 -1.78
C SER A 79 -5.03 3.84 -0.42
N ASN A 80 -6.17 3.16 -0.20
CA ASN A 80 -6.47 2.49 1.06
C ASN A 80 -6.59 0.97 0.88
N PHE A 81 -5.67 0.21 1.48
CA PHE A 81 -5.62 -1.26 1.47
C PHE A 81 -6.08 -1.89 2.80
N SER A 82 -6.90 -1.18 3.58
CA SER A 82 -7.33 -1.69 4.89
C SER A 82 -8.11 -3.00 4.76
N GLY A 83 -7.78 -4.01 5.56
CA GLY A 83 -8.40 -5.33 5.50
C GLY A 83 -8.01 -6.17 4.28
N ALA A 84 -7.15 -5.66 3.39
CA ALA A 84 -6.75 -6.40 2.19
C ALA A 84 -5.87 -7.63 2.53
N ASP A 85 -6.03 -8.68 1.72
CA ASP A 85 -5.18 -9.86 1.76
C ASP A 85 -4.07 -9.73 0.71
N MET A 86 -2.90 -9.25 1.13
CA MET A 86 -1.76 -8.94 0.27
C MET A 86 -0.61 -9.96 0.43
N ARG A 87 -0.94 -11.19 0.79
CA ARG A 87 0.06 -12.26 0.92
C ARG A 87 0.82 -12.47 -0.37
N GLU A 88 2.14 -12.61 -0.25
CA GLU A 88 3.04 -12.91 -1.37
C GLU A 88 3.04 -11.85 -2.50
N VAL A 89 2.52 -10.66 -2.24
CA VAL A 89 2.55 -9.53 -3.18
C VAL A 89 3.99 -9.10 -3.44
N ASP A 90 4.30 -8.80 -4.70
CA ASP A 90 5.58 -8.18 -5.08
C ASP A 90 5.43 -6.66 -5.19
N PHE A 91 6.10 -5.95 -4.28
CA PHE A 91 6.19 -4.49 -4.26
C PHE A 91 7.51 -3.96 -4.81
N THR A 92 8.27 -4.73 -5.60
CA THR A 92 9.58 -4.28 -6.12
C THR A 92 9.47 -2.93 -6.82
N ASN A 93 10.08 -1.89 -6.24
CA ASN A 93 10.00 -0.50 -6.71
C ASN A 93 8.57 0.04 -6.80
N GLY A 94 7.65 -0.49 -5.99
CA GLY A 94 6.35 0.13 -5.77
C GLY A 94 6.53 1.41 -4.98
N GLU A 95 5.69 2.40 -5.23
CA GLU A 95 5.80 3.71 -4.59
C GLU A 95 4.44 4.31 -4.19
N GLY A 96 4.48 5.25 -3.26
CA GLY A 96 3.31 6.05 -2.94
C GLY A 96 3.45 6.88 -1.67
N ILE A 97 2.63 7.92 -1.58
CA ILE A 97 2.51 8.79 -0.40
C ILE A 97 1.08 8.70 0.11
N GLY A 98 0.89 8.66 1.43
CA GLY A 98 -0.42 8.60 2.07
C GLY A 98 -1.13 7.27 1.87
N VAL A 99 -0.38 6.18 1.62
CA VAL A 99 -0.95 4.84 1.46
C VAL A 99 -1.28 4.25 2.82
N ILE A 100 -2.43 3.60 2.92
CA ILE A 100 -2.96 3.03 4.17
C ILE A 100 -2.94 1.50 4.09
N PHE A 101 -2.24 0.88 5.02
CA PHE A 101 -2.22 -0.55 5.31
C PHE A 101 -2.67 -0.76 6.77
N GLU A 102 -3.98 -0.93 6.98
CA GLU A 102 -4.53 -1.21 8.31
C GLU A 102 -5.25 -2.54 8.33
N ASN A 103 -4.94 -3.39 9.32
CA ASN A 103 -5.50 -4.74 9.38
C ASN A 103 -5.22 -5.56 8.10
N THR A 104 -4.14 -5.22 7.39
CA THR A 104 -3.75 -5.84 6.12
C THR A 104 -2.88 -7.07 6.36
N ASN A 105 -3.05 -8.12 5.58
CA ASN A 105 -2.18 -9.28 5.62
C ASN A 105 -1.00 -9.12 4.65
N LEU A 106 0.19 -8.92 5.19
CA LEU A 106 1.45 -8.64 4.49
C LEU A 106 2.46 -9.80 4.60
N ARG A 107 2.03 -11.04 4.89
CA ARG A 107 2.96 -12.18 4.97
C ARG A 107 3.61 -12.47 3.61
N GLY A 108 4.93 -12.64 3.60
CA GLY A 108 5.68 -13.10 2.44
C GLY A 108 5.80 -12.06 1.32
N ILE A 109 5.60 -10.78 1.63
CA ILE A 109 5.74 -9.69 0.65
C ILE A 109 7.17 -9.59 0.13
N LYS A 110 7.29 -9.24 -1.15
CA LYS A 110 8.56 -9.18 -1.87
C LYS A 110 8.87 -7.75 -2.29
N GLY A 111 10.15 -7.48 -2.57
CA GLY A 111 10.59 -6.19 -3.12
C GLY A 111 10.55 -5.03 -2.12
N SER A 112 10.99 -3.85 -2.53
CA SER A 112 10.96 -2.65 -1.68
C SER A 112 9.88 -1.68 -2.12
N PHE A 113 9.05 -1.25 -1.16
CA PHE A 113 8.13 -0.15 -1.34
C PHE A 113 8.83 1.17 -0.93
N VAL A 114 8.82 2.14 -1.84
CA VAL A 114 9.48 3.43 -1.68
C VAL A 114 8.44 4.50 -1.37
N THR A 115 8.73 5.38 -0.42
CA THR A 115 7.88 6.53 -0.11
C THR A 115 8.75 7.74 0.18
N GLU A 116 8.35 8.91 -0.29
CA GLU A 116 8.93 10.19 0.13
C GLU A 116 8.04 10.90 1.17
N GLY A 117 7.01 10.21 1.68
CA GLY A 117 6.04 10.78 2.62
C GLY A 117 5.48 9.75 3.59
N THR A 118 4.32 10.06 4.18
CA THR A 118 3.73 9.21 5.22
C THR A 118 3.14 7.93 4.63
N LEU A 119 3.45 6.79 5.25
CA LEU A 119 2.71 5.54 5.12
C LEU A 119 2.03 5.23 6.45
N TYR A 120 0.80 4.73 6.40
CA TYR A 120 0.07 4.29 7.58
C TYR A 120 0.09 2.77 7.60
N ILE A 121 0.79 2.18 8.58
CA ILE A 121 0.88 0.72 8.72
C ILE A 121 0.47 0.38 10.16
N ARG A 122 -0.71 -0.22 10.33
CA ARG A 122 -1.28 -0.59 11.65
C ARG A 122 -1.89 -1.97 11.62
N ASN A 123 -1.80 -2.69 12.75
CA ASN A 123 -2.48 -3.96 12.97
C ASN A 123 -2.28 -4.99 11.82
N CYS A 124 -1.17 -4.88 11.10
CA CYS A 124 -0.90 -5.71 9.95
C CYS A 124 -0.39 -7.08 10.39
N ILE A 125 -0.71 -8.09 9.59
CA ILE A 125 -0.29 -9.46 9.82
C ILE A 125 0.95 -9.74 8.97
N GLY A 126 2.08 -10.06 9.59
CA GLY A 126 3.32 -10.36 8.88
C GLY A 126 4.51 -10.44 9.82
N GLU A 127 5.68 -10.83 9.30
CA GLU A 127 6.91 -10.75 10.08
C GLU A 127 7.35 -9.28 10.21
N LYS A 128 7.50 -8.78 11.44
CA LYS A 128 7.81 -7.36 11.70
C LYS A 128 9.10 -6.93 10.99
N GLY A 129 10.15 -7.75 11.04
CA GLY A 129 11.42 -7.47 10.37
C GLY A 129 11.30 -7.40 8.86
N GLU A 130 10.53 -8.31 8.26
CA GLU A 130 10.21 -8.29 6.84
C GLU A 130 9.48 -7.00 6.44
N ILE A 131 8.39 -6.64 7.13
CA ILE A 131 7.63 -5.42 6.86
C ILE A 131 8.53 -4.19 6.97
N ILE A 132 9.30 -4.06 8.06
CA ILE A 132 10.23 -2.94 8.23
C ILE A 132 11.24 -2.91 7.08
N ASN A 133 11.88 -4.03 6.74
CA ASN A 133 12.89 -4.04 5.66
C ASN A 133 12.32 -3.69 4.28
N ARG A 134 11.04 -4.02 4.04
CA ARG A 134 10.39 -3.84 2.75
C ARG A 134 9.82 -2.43 2.56
N PHE A 135 9.38 -1.76 3.63
CA PHE A 135 8.85 -0.39 3.59
C PHE A 135 9.85 0.67 4.14
N GLY A 136 10.96 0.24 4.73
CA GLY A 136 11.70 0.94 5.81
C GLY A 136 12.72 2.00 5.47
N LYS A 137 12.82 2.53 4.24
CA LYS A 137 13.81 3.59 4.01
C LYS A 137 13.33 4.99 4.44
N TYR A 138 12.03 5.20 4.65
CA TYR A 138 11.44 6.51 4.94
C TYR A 138 10.22 6.48 5.87
N ILE A 139 10.00 5.39 6.62
CA ILE A 139 8.83 5.30 7.50
C ILE A 139 9.02 6.26 8.68
N VAL A 140 8.16 7.28 8.77
CA VAL A 140 7.82 7.87 10.07
C VAL A 140 6.99 6.82 10.81
N ILE A 141 7.68 5.93 11.53
CA ILE A 141 7.06 4.88 12.34
C ILE A 141 6.42 5.56 13.54
N LYS A 142 5.19 6.07 13.41
CA LYS A 142 4.43 6.58 14.57
C LYS A 142 3.80 5.46 15.40
N GLU A 143 3.74 4.21 14.90
CA GLU A 143 2.83 3.18 15.46
C GLU A 143 3.37 1.73 15.46
N LEU A 144 4.69 1.52 15.53
CA LEU A 144 5.19 0.17 15.88
C LEU A 144 5.39 -0.04 17.38
N GLU A 145 5.01 0.94 18.20
CA GLU A 145 4.91 0.79 19.65
C GLU A 145 3.47 0.50 20.03
N ASN A 146 3.17 -0.79 20.17
CA ASN A 146 2.02 -1.25 20.93
C ASN A 146 2.08 -0.65 22.34
N ARG A 147 1.32 0.40 22.58
CA ARG A 147 0.74 0.71 23.88
C ARG A 147 -0.72 1.05 23.65
N TYR A 148 -1.59 0.18 24.17
CA TYR A 148 -2.93 0.55 24.58
C TYR A 148 -2.87 1.92 25.25
N VAL A 149 -3.51 2.93 24.64
CA VAL A 149 -3.99 4.09 25.37
C VAL A 149 -5.33 4.44 24.76
N ASP A 150 -6.33 4.43 25.63
CA ASP A 150 -7.70 4.83 25.41
C ASP A 150 -7.79 6.24 24.77
N GLU A 151 -8.93 6.52 24.14
CA GLU A 151 -9.33 7.79 23.52
C GLU A 151 -8.95 8.03 22.04
N TRP A 152 -9.54 7.24 21.14
CA TRP A 152 -9.73 7.68 19.74
C TRP A 152 -10.91 8.67 19.68
N ASN A 153 -10.64 9.97 19.92
CA ASN A 153 -11.65 11.05 19.90
C ASN A 153 -11.94 11.61 18.50
N GLY A 154 -12.16 10.75 17.49
CA GLY A 154 -12.89 11.11 16.27
C GLY A 154 -12.45 12.36 15.48
N ILE A 155 -11.14 12.65 15.40
CA ILE A 155 -10.65 13.80 14.63
C ILE A 155 -10.67 13.47 13.13
N PRO A 156 -11.37 14.25 12.28
CA PRO A 156 -11.39 14.04 10.83
C PRO A 156 -10.02 14.29 10.17
N MET A 157 -9.73 13.56 9.09
CA MET A 157 -8.41 13.48 8.44
C MET A 157 -7.86 14.82 7.94
N ASP A 158 -8.73 15.80 7.70
CA ASP A 158 -8.40 17.16 7.25
C ASP A 158 -7.89 18.07 8.38
N GLN A 159 -8.00 17.65 9.65
CA GLN A 159 -7.54 18.41 10.81
C GLN A 159 -6.18 17.98 11.35
N ILE A 160 -5.56 16.96 10.76
CA ILE A 160 -4.21 16.52 11.13
C ILE A 160 -3.18 17.40 10.43
N ARG A 161 -2.65 18.42 11.13
CA ARG A 161 -1.51 19.20 10.62
C ARG A 161 -0.20 18.40 10.76
N PRO A 162 0.70 18.42 9.76
CA PRO A 162 2.00 17.77 9.88
C PRO A 162 2.81 18.44 11.00
N VAL A 163 3.12 17.66 12.03
CA VAL A 163 4.02 18.09 13.09
C VAL A 163 5.45 18.02 12.54
N GLY A 164 6.05 19.19 12.34
CA GLY A 164 7.51 19.38 12.34
C GLY A 164 8.28 18.83 11.13
N LEU A 165 8.21 19.53 9.99
CA LEU A 165 9.38 19.62 9.10
C LEU A 165 10.42 20.54 9.77
N ASN A 166 11.24 19.98 10.66
CA ASN A 166 12.49 20.62 11.03
C ASN A 166 13.59 20.07 10.11
N ASN A 167 14.15 20.99 9.32
CA ASN A 167 15.34 20.85 8.49
C ASN A 167 16.52 20.22 9.25
N THR A 168 16.58 18.89 9.32
CA THR A 168 17.77 18.20 9.83
C THR A 168 18.22 17.18 8.80
N LYS A 169 19.30 17.58 8.12
CA LYS A 169 20.20 16.84 7.25
C LYS A 169 20.04 15.31 7.27
N LEU A 170 19.88 14.76 6.07
CA LEU A 170 20.58 13.55 5.64
C LEU A 170 22.06 13.66 6.04
N SER A 171 22.46 13.02 7.13
CA SER A 171 23.87 12.75 7.40
C SER A 171 24.02 11.44 8.13
N ASN A 172 24.60 10.47 7.41
CA ASN A 172 25.44 9.39 7.88
C ASN A 172 24.86 8.50 8.99
N VAL A 173 24.29 7.36 8.60
CA VAL A 173 24.39 6.16 9.43
C VAL A 173 25.37 5.24 8.72
N ASN A 174 26.60 5.20 9.27
CA ASN A 174 27.58 4.17 8.99
C ASN A 174 26.94 2.82 9.30
N ILE A 175 27.06 1.92 8.34
CA ILE A 175 27.10 0.49 8.61
C ILE A 175 28.44 0.30 9.31
N ASP A 176 28.47 0.19 10.63
CA ASP A 176 29.61 -0.39 11.32
C ASP A 176 29.12 -1.22 12.51
N ASP A 177 29.58 -2.45 12.46
CA ASP A 177 29.80 -3.39 13.54
C ASP A 177 30.19 -2.70 14.87
N ASP A 178 29.59 -3.18 15.97
CA ASP A 178 30.26 -3.50 17.25
C ASP A 178 29.20 -3.56 18.38
N ILE A 179 28.92 -4.71 18.98
CA ILE A 179 29.72 -5.34 20.05
C ILE A 179 29.55 -4.60 21.41
N ILE A 180 28.85 -5.31 22.32
CA ILE A 180 29.12 -5.44 23.77
C ILE A 180 28.58 -4.38 24.76
N SER A 181 28.02 -4.96 25.85
CA SER A 181 27.78 -4.52 27.25
C SER A 181 28.33 -3.16 27.70
N PHE A 182 27.73 -2.39 28.60
CA PHE A 182 26.93 -2.70 29.81
C PHE A 182 25.82 -1.68 29.98
#